data_AF-W1XUC0-F1
#
_entry.id   AF-W1XUC0-F1
#
_cell.length_a   1.000
_cell.length_b   1.000
_cell.length_c   1.000
_cell.angle_alpha   90.00
_cell.angle_beta   90.00
_cell.angle_gamma   90.00
#
_symmetry.space_group_name_H-M   'P 1'
#
loop_
_entity.id
_entity.type
_entity.pdbx_description
1 polymer ?
#
loop_
_entity_poly.entity_id
_entity_poly.type
_entity_poly.pdbx_seq_one_letter_code
_entity_poly.pdbx_strand_id
1 'polypeptide(L)'
;YQKTILFTCIQTKALDEMVALLKTVSKSQLFLTTFEDSKRFSTEEMQGLAKREKSKYVEWAPYLEQYKKVKHGEKELLLITGSLYFLADVRKYLMSDR
;
A
#
# COMPACT_ATOMS: atom_id res chain seq x y z
N TYR A 1 2.86 -10.06 15.23
CA TYR A 1 1.89 -9.64 14.21
C TYR A 1 2.36 -10.09 12.84
N GLN A 2 1.51 -10.76 12.08
CA GLN A 2 1.63 -10.85 10.63
C GLN A 2 1.27 -9.47 10.07
N LYS A 3 2.20 -8.82 9.38
CA LYS A 3 2.01 -7.45 8.90
C LYS A 3 1.78 -7.47 7.39
N THR A 4 0.83 -6.70 6.92
CA THR A 4 0.72 -6.35 5.51
C THR A 4 0.96 -4.86 5.39
N ILE A 5 1.85 -4.46 4.50
CA ILE A 5 2.21 -3.07 4.25
C ILE A 5 1.62 -2.69 2.89
N LEU A 6 0.65 -1.78 2.86
CA LEU A 6 0.11 -1.20 1.65
C LEU A 6 0.81 0.15 1.40
N PHE A 7 1.56 0.24 0.30
CA PHE A 7 2.49 1.33 0.06
C PHE A 7 2.37 1.93 -1.34
N THR A 8 2.44 3.26 -1.40
CA THR A 8 2.67 4.04 -2.62
C THR A 8 3.25 5.41 -2.25
N CYS A 9 3.99 6.04 -3.16
CA CYS A 9 4.55 7.38 -2.95
C CYS A 9 4.44 8.24 -4.22
N ILE A 10 4.80 9.51 -4.10
CA ILE A 10 4.87 10.44 -5.25
C ILE A 10 6.22 10.34 -5.96
N GLN A 11 6.28 10.71 -7.23
CA GLN A 11 7.43 10.59 -8.12
C GLN A 11 8.70 11.26 -7.62
N THR A 12 8.59 12.29 -6.77
CA THR A 12 9.75 13.01 -6.21
C THR A 12 10.41 12.27 -5.04
N LYS A 13 9.97 11.06 -4.70
CA LYS A 13 10.51 10.24 -3.61
C LYS A 13 11.41 9.13 -4.16
N ALA A 14 12.34 8.68 -3.31
CA ALA A 14 13.21 7.55 -3.59
C ALA A 14 12.44 6.22 -3.47
N LEU A 15 11.60 5.90 -4.46
CA LEU A 15 10.70 4.75 -4.46
C LEU A 15 11.42 3.42 -4.16
N ASP A 16 12.52 3.15 -4.86
CA ASP A 16 13.28 1.90 -4.70
C ASP A 16 13.90 1.78 -3.30
N GLU A 17 14.49 2.86 -2.76
CA GLU A 17 15.07 2.86 -1.42
C GLU A 17 14.01 2.65 -0.33
N MET A 18 12.84 3.27 -0.47
CA MET A 18 11.73 3.10 0.46
C MET A 18 11.21 1.65 0.42
N VAL A 19 11.08 1.06 -0.77
CA VAL A 19 10.68 -0.35 -0.90
C VAL A 19 11.73 -1.28 -0.30
N ALA A 20 13.01 -1.03 -0.54
CA ALA A 20 14.10 -1.80 0.07
C ALA A 20 14.03 -1.74 1.60
N LEU A 21 13.81 -0.56 2.18
CA LEU A 21 13.65 -0.38 3.63
C LEU A 21 12.43 -1.13 4.16
N LEU A 22 11.27 -1.01 3.52
CA LEU A 22 10.04 -1.69 3.96
C LEU A 22 10.17 -3.21 3.92
N LYS A 23 10.96 -3.75 2.98
CA LYS A 23 11.24 -5.19 2.90
C LYS A 23 12.13 -5.71 4.03
N THR A 24 12.83 -4.84 4.76
CA THR A 24 13.60 -5.24 5.97
C THR A 24 12.70 -5.49 7.19
N VAL A 25 11.43 -5.07 7.14
CA VAL A 25 10.50 -5.26 8.24
C VAL A 25 10.23 -6.75 8.44
N SER A 26 10.42 -7.24 9.66
CA SER A 26 10.27 -8.66 9.95
C SER A 26 8.79 -9.09 9.92
N LYS A 27 8.53 -10.27 9.34
CA LYS A 27 7.20 -10.89 9.22
C LYS A 27 6.18 -9.96 8.54
N SER A 28 6.60 -9.28 7.47
CA SER A 28 5.72 -8.43 6.66
C SER A 28 5.62 -8.87 5.22
N GLN A 29 4.44 -8.65 4.63
CA GLN A 29 4.22 -8.68 3.19
C GLN A 29 4.10 -7.24 2.69
N LEU A 30 4.75 -6.92 1.57
CA LEU A 30 4.65 -5.61 0.94
C LEU A 30 3.70 -5.69 -0.25
N PHE A 31 2.65 -4.89 -0.24
CA PHE A 31 1.74 -4.65 -1.35
C PHE A 31 1.92 -3.23 -1.85
N LEU A 32 2.11 -3.11 -3.16
CA LEU A 32 2.22 -1.85 -3.87
C LEU A 32 0.87 -1.46 -4.46
N THR A 33 0.62 -0.15 -4.52
CA THR A 33 -0.62 0.39 -5.08
C THR A 33 -0.37 1.74 -5.74
N THR A 34 -1.41 2.34 -6.26
CA THR A 34 -1.42 3.71 -6.77
C THR A 34 -2.64 4.46 -6.25
N PHE A 35 -2.76 5.75 -6.52
CA PHE A 35 -3.90 6.60 -6.12
C PHE A 35 -4.23 7.59 -7.24
N GLU A 36 -5.21 8.47 -7.08
CA GLU A 36 -5.54 9.46 -8.12
C GLU A 36 -4.86 10.81 -7.81
N ASP A 37 -3.69 11.04 -8.39
CA ASP A 37 -2.96 12.32 -8.30
C ASP A 37 -2.01 12.46 -9.51
N SER A 38 -1.68 13.67 -9.93
CA SER A 38 -0.76 13.89 -11.06
C SER A 38 0.70 13.59 -10.71
N LYS A 39 1.06 13.57 -9.43
CA LYS A 39 2.42 13.35 -8.92
C LYS A 39 2.71 11.89 -8.58
N ARG A 40 1.77 10.96 -8.81
CA ARG A 40 1.94 9.53 -8.51
C ARG A 40 2.82 8.83 -9.54
N PHE A 41 3.37 7.67 -9.18
CA PHE A 41 3.86 6.73 -10.18
C PHE A 41 2.70 6.11 -10.97
N SER A 42 2.91 5.80 -12.25
CA SER A 42 1.92 5.15 -13.09
C SER A 42 1.57 3.75 -12.56
N THR A 43 0.41 3.23 -12.99
CA THR A 43 -0.01 1.88 -12.61
C THR A 43 0.98 0.84 -13.12
N GLU A 44 1.48 1.03 -14.34
CA GLU A 44 2.45 0.17 -15.00
C GLU A 44 3.80 0.19 -14.28
N GLU A 45 4.26 1.36 -13.84
CA GLU A 45 5.49 1.50 -13.04
C GLU A 45 5.39 0.73 -11.72
N MET A 46 4.27 0.89 -10.99
CA MET A 46 4.06 0.20 -9.72
C MET A 46 3.89 -1.32 -9.89
N GLN A 47 3.24 -1.77 -10.97
CA GLN A 47 3.12 -3.20 -11.30
C GLN A 47 4.48 -3.79 -11.71
N GLY A 48 5.27 -3.07 -12.51
CA GLY A 48 6.61 -3.47 -12.91
C GLY A 48 7.55 -3.58 -11.71
N LEU A 49 7.49 -2.61 -10.79
CA LEU A 49 8.20 -2.63 -9.52
C LEU A 49 7.75 -3.83 -8.66
N ALA A 50 6.44 -4.08 -8.56
CA ALA A 50 5.95 -5.21 -7.78
C ALA A 50 6.52 -6.55 -8.27
N LYS A 51 6.53 -6.73 -9.60
CA LYS A 51 7.11 -7.91 -10.23
C LYS A 51 8.62 -8.02 -9.97
N ARG A 52 9.37 -6.93 -10.12
CA ARG A 52 10.82 -6.90 -9.86
C ARG A 52 11.15 -7.25 -8.42
N GLU A 53 10.39 -6.71 -7.48
CA GLU A 53 10.65 -6.86 -6.05
C GLU A 53 10.03 -8.11 -5.42
N LYS A 54 9.40 -8.98 -6.23
CA LYS A 54 8.64 -10.16 -5.78
C LYS A 54 7.59 -9.79 -4.73
N SER A 55 6.98 -8.62 -4.90
CA SER A 55 5.87 -8.12 -4.09
C SER A 55 4.58 -8.17 -4.91
N LYS A 56 3.46 -7.75 -4.32
CA LYS A 56 2.15 -7.80 -4.98
C LYS A 56 1.68 -6.39 -5.32
N TYR A 57 1.11 -6.19 -6.50
CA TYR A 57 0.33 -4.99 -6.80
C TYR A 57 -1.15 -5.22 -6.50
N VAL A 58 -1.82 -4.27 -5.86
CA VAL A 58 -3.27 -4.29 -5.61
C VAL A 58 -3.87 -2.89 -5.83
N GLU A 59 -5.12 -2.84 -6.27
CA GLU A 59 -5.92 -1.62 -6.20
C GLU A 59 -6.37 -1.41 -4.75
N TRP A 60 -6.02 -0.27 -4.15
CA TRP A 60 -6.19 -0.06 -2.71
C TRP A 60 -7.66 -0.11 -2.28
N ALA A 61 -8.57 0.55 -3.00
CA ALA A 61 -9.97 0.64 -2.58
C ALA A 61 -10.67 -0.74 -2.59
N PRO A 62 -10.62 -1.53 -3.68
CA PRO A 62 -11.12 -2.90 -3.66
C PRO A 62 -10.42 -3.80 -2.63
N TYR A 63 -9.12 -3.60 -2.42
CA TYR A 63 -8.37 -4.36 -1.41
C TYR A 63 -8.87 -4.05 0.00
N LEU A 64 -9.10 -2.78 0.35
CA LEU A 64 -9.63 -2.39 1.67
C LEU A 64 -11.07 -2.87 1.86
N GLU A 65 -11.91 -2.83 0.82
CA GLU A 65 -13.26 -3.43 0.84
C GLU A 65 -13.23 -4.91 1.20
N GLN A 66 -12.34 -5.67 0.56
CA GLN A 66 -12.17 -7.10 0.84
C GLN A 66 -11.58 -7.33 2.23
N TYR A 67 -10.60 -6.52 2.62
CA TYR A 67 -9.96 -6.59 3.94
C TYR A 67 -11.01 -6.40 5.05
N LYS A 68 -11.86 -5.36 4.98
CA LYS A 68 -12.95 -5.13 5.96
C LYS A 68 -13.94 -6.29 6.12
N LYS A 69 -14.16 -7.07 5.04
CA LYS A 69 -15.16 -8.15 5.01
C LYS A 69 -14.66 -9.46 5.60
N VAL A 70 -13.36 -9.64 5.72
CA VAL A 70 -12.79 -10.89 6.26
C VAL A 70 -12.59 -10.80 7.77
N LYS A 71 -12.72 -11.93 8.45
CA LYS A 71 -12.42 -12.02 9.88
C LYS A 71 -10.90 -12.10 10.07
N HIS A 72 -10.32 -11.04 10.64
CA HIS A 72 -8.90 -11.00 10.95
C HIS A 72 -8.56 -11.75 12.23
N GLY A 73 -7.35 -12.30 12.27
CA GLY A 73 -6.80 -12.88 13.50
C GLY A 73 -6.34 -11.81 14.49
N GLU A 74 -6.24 -12.17 15.78
CA GLU A 74 -5.81 -11.25 16.85
C GLU A 74 -4.40 -10.65 16.67
N LYS A 75 -3.56 -11.30 15.84
CA LYS A 75 -2.18 -10.90 15.57
C LYS A 75 -1.96 -10.51 14.10
N GLU A 76 -2.94 -9.88 13.49
CA GLU A 76 -2.86 -9.30 12.13
C GLU A 76 -2.81 -7.77 12.20
N LEU A 77 -2.03 -7.16 11.30
CA LEU A 77 -1.90 -5.70 11.21
C LEU A 77 -1.76 -5.28 9.74
N LEU A 78 -2.65 -4.42 9.27
CA LEU A 78 -2.50 -3.69 8.01
C LEU A 78 -1.89 -2.31 8.28
N LEU A 79 -0.69 -2.08 7.77
CA LEU A 79 -0.01 -0.79 7.78
C LEU A 79 -0.20 -0.12 6.42
N ILE A 80 -0.80 1.06 6.40
CA ILE A 80 -0.96 1.87 5.18
C ILE A 80 0.00 3.06 5.30
N THR A 81 0.90 3.26 4.34
CA THR A 81 1.96 4.28 4.44
C THR A 81 2.49 4.76 3.08
N GLY A 82 3.32 5.81 3.10
CA GLY A 82 4.07 6.33 1.96
C GLY A 82 3.76 7.78 1.62
N SER A 83 2.65 8.05 0.92
CA SER A 83 2.22 9.40 0.51
C SER A 83 1.16 9.98 1.44
N LEU A 84 1.32 11.24 1.85
CA LEU A 84 0.28 11.97 2.60
C LEU A 84 -1.00 12.16 1.77
N TYR A 85 -0.89 12.33 0.46
CA TYR A 85 -2.04 12.42 -0.45
C TYR A 85 -2.82 11.10 -0.46
N PHE A 86 -2.09 9.99 -0.62
CA PHE A 86 -2.69 8.65 -0.55
C PHE A 86 -3.37 8.39 0.79
N LEU A 87 -2.71 8.74 1.90
CA LEU A 87 -3.29 8.60 3.24
C LEU A 87 -4.54 9.46 3.43
N ALA A 88 -4.61 10.63 2.79
CA ALA A 88 -5.80 11.48 2.82
C ALA A 88 -6.98 10.80 2.10
N ASP A 89 -6.76 10.21 0.92
CA ASP A 89 -7.79 9.46 0.18
C ASP A 89 -8.28 8.25 0.96
N VAL A 90 -7.36 7.44 1.47
CA VAL A 90 -7.69 6.27 2.29
C VAL A 90 -8.45 6.69 3.53
N ARG A 91 -8.00 7.74 4.25
CA ARG A 91 -8.70 8.24 5.43
C ARG A 91 -10.12 8.67 5.08
N LYS A 92 -10.31 9.46 4.02
CA LYS A 92 -11.63 9.90 3.57
C LYS A 92 -12.52 8.69 3.31
N TYR A 93 -12.04 7.71 2.54
CA TYR A 93 -12.76 6.48 2.25
C TYR A 93 -13.14 5.69 3.52
N LEU A 94 -12.23 5.57 4.50
CA LEU A 94 -12.50 4.88 5.77
C LEU A 94 -13.48 5.65 6.68
N MET A 95 -13.53 6.97 6.59
CA MET A 95 -14.42 7.80 7.42
C MET A 95 -15.79 8.02 6.81
N SER A 96 -15.93 7.92 5.48
CA SER A 96 -17.22 8.01 4.78
C SER A 96 -18.12 6.78 5.00
N ASP A 97 -17.55 5.68 5.48
CA ASP A 97 -18.23 4.41 5.77
C ASP A 97 -18.83 4.39 7.20
N ARG A 98 -19.11 5.58 7.77
CA ARG A 98 -19.71 5.79 9.10
C ARG A 98 -21.18 6.12 9.02
#